data_AF-A0A7X6QM46-F1
#
_entry.id   AF-A0A7X6QM46-F1
#
_cell.length_a   1.000
_cell.length_b   1.000
_cell.length_c   1.000
_cell.angle_alpha   90.00
_cell.angle_beta   90.00
_cell.angle_gamma   90.00
#
_symmetry.space_group_name_H-M   'P 1'
#
loop_
_entity.id
_entity.type
_entity.pdbx_description
1 polymer ?
#
loop_
_entity_poly.entity_id
_entity_poly.type
_entity_poly.pdbx_seq_one_letter_code
_entity_poly.pdbx_strand_id
1 'polypeptide(L)' 'MVITRQRQEITAASNEEADQLLNAVVEDLQQLARREGRYGILVTKTGPGRFTVELSEDVPFGVTEETTG' A
#
# COMPACT_ATOMS: atom_id res chain seq x y z
N MET A 1 -14.19 -2.80 -17.46
CA MET A 1 -14.00 -2.44 -16.04
C MET A 1 -12.59 -1.90 -15.94
N VAL A 2 -12.44 -0.59 -15.74
CA VAL A 2 -11.12 0.06 -15.74
C VAL A 2 -10.51 -0.23 -14.38
N ILE A 3 -9.52 -1.10 -14.33
CA ILE A 3 -8.79 -1.42 -13.09
C ILE A 3 -7.97 -0.18 -12.78
N THR A 4 -8.48 0.71 -11.93
CA THR A 4 -7.77 1.91 -11.53
C THR A 4 -6.62 1.47 -10.61
N ARG A 5 -5.39 1.49 -11.11
CA ARG A 5 -4.20 1.37 -10.27
C ARG A 5 -4.19 2.53 -9.28
N GLN A 6 -4.71 2.29 -8.08
CA GLN A 6 -4.65 3.23 -6.97
C GLN A 6 -3.24 3.15 -6.38
N ARG A 7 -2.45 4.21 -6.60
CA ARG A 7 -1.10 4.39 -6.09
C ARG A 7 -1.10 5.63 -5.21
N GLN A 8 -0.75 5.45 -3.94
CA GLN A 8 -0.64 6.51 -2.96
C GLN A 8 0.81 6.64 -2.50
N GLU A 9 1.41 7.81 -2.72
CA GLU A 9 2.73 8.13 -2.16
C GLU A 9 2.55 8.66 -0.73
N ILE A 10 3.33 8.09 0.19
CA ILE A 10 3.36 8.46 1.60
C ILE A 10 4.75 9.01 1.90
N THR A 11 4.79 10.19 2.52
CA THR A 11 6.03 10.77 3.04
C THR A 11 5.84 11.05 4.52
N ALA A 12 6.73 10.51 5.34
CA ALA A 12 6.74 10.62 6.79
C ALA A 12 8.09 11.15 7.25
N ALA A 13 8.09 11.98 8.28
CA ALA A 13 9.33 12.49 8.86
C ALA A 13 9.96 11.49 9.86
N SER A 14 9.16 10.56 10.39
CA SER A 14 9.55 9.58 11.40
C SER A 14 8.97 8.20 11.09
N ASN A 15 9.57 7.13 11.61
CA ASN A 15 9.04 5.76 11.45
C ASN A 15 7.64 5.59 12.05
N GLU A 16 7.34 6.24 13.18
CA GLU A 16 6.01 6.19 13.79
C GLU A 16 4.95 6.83 12.90
N GLU A 17 5.24 8.00 12.31
CA GLU A 17 4.35 8.62 11.32
C GLU A 17 4.20 7.76 10.08
N ALA A 18 5.30 7.13 9.62
CA ALA A 18 5.26 6.23 8.48
C ALA A 18 4.31 5.07 8.73
N ASP A 19 4.42 4.43 9.89
CA ASP A 19 3.59 3.30 10.28
C ASP A 19 2.11 3.69 10.38
N GLN A 20 1.81 4.83 11.01
CA GLN A 20 0.42 5.32 11.09
C GLN A 20 -0.18 5.66 9.73
N LEU A 21 0.58 6.34 8.86
CA LEU A 21 0.14 6.70 7.53
C LEU A 21 -0.02 5.46 6.64
N LEU A 22 0.94 4.53 6.70
CA LEU A 22 0.82 3.24 6.02
C LEU A 22 -0.41 2.49 6.49
N ASN A 23 -0.60 2.34 7.80
CA ASN A 23 -1.72 1.59 8.34
C ASN A 23 -3.07 2.20 7.89
N ALA A 24 -3.21 3.54 7.94
CA ALA A 24 -4.41 4.22 7.47
C ALA A 24 -4.69 3.97 5.97
N VAL A 25 -3.66 4.09 5.13
CA VAL A 25 -3.77 3.88 3.68
C VAL A 25 -4.03 2.40 3.36
N VAL A 26 -3.35 1.49 4.05
CA VAL A 26 -3.53 0.05 3.92
C VAL A 26 -4.95 -0.37 4.33
N GLU A 27 -5.50 0.17 5.41
CA GLU A 27 -6.88 -0.10 5.82
C GLU A 27 -7.89 0.36 4.78
N ASP A 28 -7.71 1.56 4.21
CA ASP A 28 -8.61 2.09 3.17
C ASP A 28 -8.55 1.24 1.89
N LEU A 29 -7.34 0.89 1.45
CA LEU A 29 -7.11 0.00 0.31
C LEU A 29 -7.58 -1.42 0.58
N GLN A 30 -7.47 -1.94 1.82
CA GLN A 30 -8.01 -3.24 2.19
C GLN A 30 -9.53 -3.25 2.10
N GLN A 31 -10.22 -2.18 2.51
CA GLN A 31 -11.67 -2.10 2.36
C GLN A 31 -12.09 -2.12 0.89
N LEU A 32 -11.33 -1.43 0.03
CA LEU A 32 -11.55 -1.44 -1.41
C LEU A 32 -11.25 -2.82 -2.02
N ALA A 33 -10.14 -3.43 -1.63
CA ALA A 33 -9.72 -4.76 -2.06
C ALA A 33 -10.69 -5.85 -1.61
N ARG A 34 -11.23 -5.78 -0.39
CA ARG A 34 -12.25 -6.73 0.11
C ARG A 34 -13.55 -6.66 -0.67
N ARG A 35 -13.92 -5.47 -1.16
CA ARG A 35 -15.10 -5.29 -2.03
C ARG A 35 -14.94 -6.00 -3.37
N GLU A 36 -13.74 -6.02 -3.91
CA GLU A 36 -13.43 -6.63 -5.22
C GLU A 36 -12.92 -8.08 -5.11
N GLY A 37 -12.34 -8.45 -3.97
CA GLY A 37 -11.84 -9.78 -3.62
C GLY A 37 -10.66 -10.27 -4.44
N ARG A 38 -9.95 -9.39 -5.15
CA ARG A 38 -9.01 -9.80 -6.23
C ARG A 38 -7.68 -9.05 -6.28
N TYR A 39 -7.40 -8.14 -5.35
CA TYR A 39 -6.21 -7.29 -5.37
C TYR A 39 -5.51 -7.33 -4.00
N GLY A 40 -4.18 -7.37 -3.97
CA GLY A 40 -3.37 -7.17 -2.78
C GLY A 40 -2.76 -5.78 -2.73
N ILE A 41 -1.99 -5.51 -1.68
CA ILE A 41 -1.43 -4.18 -1.40
C ILE A 41 0.08 -4.30 -1.43
N LEU A 42 0.71 -3.63 -2.38
CA LEU A 42 2.16 -3.55 -2.51
C LEU A 42 2.66 -2.27 -1.84
N VAL A 43 3.64 -2.39 -0.96
CA VAL A 43 4.29 -1.27 -0.29
C VAL A 43 5.74 -1.20 -0.73
N THR A 44 6.10 -0.18 -1.49
CA THR A 44 7.47 0.07 -1.95
C THR A 44 8.08 1.22 -1.18
N LYS A 45 9.19 0.97 -0.48
CA LYS A 45 9.99 2.03 0.14
C LYS A 45 10.91 2.65 -0.90
N THR A 46 10.65 3.91 -1.26
CA THR A 46 11.43 4.62 -2.30
C THR A 46 12.52 5.53 -1.72
N GLY A 47 12.53 5.75 -0.40
CA GLY A 47 13.55 6.55 0.26
C GLY A 47 13.39 6.63 1.78
N PRO A 48 14.28 7.35 2.47
CA PRO A 48 14.15 7.59 3.90
C PRO A 48 12.85 8.37 4.19
N GLY A 49 11.91 7.71 4.86
CA GLY A 49 10.59 8.28 5.14
C GLY A 49 9.66 8.36 3.93
N ARG A 50 10.02 7.80 2.76
CA ARG A 50 9.16 7.79 1.57
C ARG A 50 8.75 6.39 1.20
N PHE A 51 7.45 6.19 1.14
CA PHE A 51 6.80 4.93 0.82
C PHE A 51 5.79 5.14 -0.30
N THR A 52 5.51 4.11 -1.05
CA THR A 52 4.53 4.10 -2.12
C THR A 52 3.68 2.88 -1.92
N VAL A 53 2.38 3.08 -1.74
CA VAL A 53 1.42 2.00 -1.51
C VAL A 53 0.54 1.90 -2.74
N GLU A 54 0.42 0.72 -3.33
CA GLU A 54 -0.42 0.51 -4.50
C GLU A 54 -1.26 -0.77 -4.40
N LEU A 55 -2.46 -0.73 -4.99
CA LEU A 55 -3.26 -1.93 -5.21
C LEU A 55 -2.74 -2.66 -6.45
N SER A 56 -2.25 -3.88 -6.25
CA SER A 56 -1.71 -4.73 -7.31
C SER A 56 -2.46 -6.07 -7.35
N GLU A 57 -2.78 -6.53 -8.56
CA GLU A 57 -3.29 -7.89 -8.81
C GLU A 57 -2.21 -8.97 -8.67
N ASP A 58 -0.94 -8.56 -8.68
CA ASP A 58 0.22 -9.44 -8.59
C ASP A 58 0.49 -9.89 -7.14
N VAL A 59 0.10 -9.05 -6.17
CA VAL A 59 0.18 -9.39 -4.74
C VAL A 59 -1.12 -10.06 -4.32
N PRO A 60 -1.11 -11.31 -3.82
CA PRO A 60 -2.31 -11.94 -3.29
C PRO A 60 -2.83 -11.16 -2.06
N PHE A 61 -4.15 -11.07 -1.96
CA PHE A 61 -4.82 -10.39 -0.84
C PHE A 61 -4.31 -10.93 0.51
N GLY A 62 -3.88 -10.03 1.38
CA GLY A 62 -3.42 -10.36 2.74
C GLY A 62 -1.90 -10.49 2.92
N VAL A 63 -1.11 -10.15 1.89
CA VAL A 63 0.37 -10.10 1.99
C VAL A 63 0.83 -8.65 1.85
N THR A 64 1.54 -8.16 2.86
CA THR A 64 2.32 -6.91 2.76
C THR A 64 3.75 -7.31 2.47
N GLU A 65 4.23 -7.08 1.24
CA GLU A 65 5.63 -7.32 0.89
C GLU A 65 6.40 -6.00 0.91
N GLU A 66 7.36 -5.90 1.83
CA GLU A 66 8.28 -4.77 1.92
C GLU A 66 9.54 -5.09 1.11
N THR A 67 9.66 -4.57 -0.11
CA THR A 67 10.91 -4.70 -0.87
C THR A 67 11.95 -3.74 -0.28
N THR A 68 12.89 -4.27 0.49
CA THR A 68 14.12 -3.54 0.87
C THR A 68 15.12 -3.71 -0.28
N GLY A 69 15.14 -2.74 -1.19
CA GLY A 69 16.20 -2.57 -2.20
C GLY A 69 17.40 -1.81 -1.65
#